data_AF-A7T2E7-F1
#
_entry.id   AF-A7T2E7-F1
#
_cell.length_a   1.000
_cell.length_b   1.000
_cell.length_c   1.000
_cell.angle_alpha   90.00
_cell.angle_beta   90.00
_cell.angle_gamma   90.00
#
_symmetry.space_group_name_H-M   'P 1'
#
loop_
_entity.id
_entity.type
_entity.pdbx_description
1 polymer ?
#
loop_
_entity_poly.entity_id
_entity_poly.type
_entity_poly.pdbx_seq_one_letter_code
_entity_poly.pdbx_strand_id
1 'polypeptide(L)'
;MLKRKIEEDSLSESSHESSDSLDSGDSPKSKLPRRVRFYERTVFHFPRTQGSSCVPSNGGYTLGMKRKHSFVESFKFTDYDENLELCFQSESDEDEEDDDDHSFLPIPQKTRKAILKDAGVKKINKQEASECMEIRYSRQICGCDCKTFCDPATCSCSLNGINCQVDRDSFPCGCTRDACRNPQGRHEYDPISVRRHFIDTVLKLRGQKYIWGDQATIDGSTKQSVISFAVS
;
A
#
# COMPACT_ATOMS: atom_id res chain seq x y z
N MET A 1 46.44 8.36 -4.20
CA MET A 1 46.53 6.90 -4.45
C MET A 1 46.69 6.19 -3.11
N LEU A 2 46.34 4.89 -3.05
CA LEU A 2 46.35 3.96 -1.89
C LEU A 2 44.97 3.83 -1.23
N LYS A 3 44.03 3.11 -1.86
CA LYS A 3 43.80 1.64 -1.72
C LYS A 3 43.76 1.20 -0.26
N ARG A 4 42.55 0.99 0.28
CA ARG A 4 42.35 0.19 1.50
C ARG A 4 41.65 -1.12 1.14
N LYS A 5 42.31 -2.16 1.63
CA LYS A 5 42.21 -3.61 1.46
C LYS A 5 40.86 -4.13 1.96
N ILE A 6 40.27 -5.06 1.21
CA ILE A 6 39.23 -5.99 1.67
C ILE A 6 40.00 -7.18 2.24
N GLU A 7 39.76 -7.55 3.49
CA GLU A 7 40.20 -8.82 4.07
C GLU A 7 38.97 -9.72 4.22
N GLU A 8 39.06 -10.86 3.55
CA GLU A 8 38.20 -12.03 3.71
C GLU A 8 38.55 -12.72 5.03
N ASP A 9 37.54 -13.18 5.78
CA ASP A 9 37.75 -14.05 6.92
C ASP A 9 36.99 -15.36 6.69
N SER A 10 37.75 -16.45 6.69
CA SER A 10 37.34 -17.82 6.42
C SER A 10 37.45 -18.65 7.70
N LEU A 11 36.37 -19.38 7.97
CA LEU A 11 36.30 -20.72 8.58
C LEU A 11 36.86 -20.94 10.01
N SER A 12 35.95 -21.38 10.89
CA SER A 12 36.23 -22.56 11.72
C SER A 12 34.94 -23.38 11.94
N GLU A 13 34.91 -24.54 11.29
CA GLU A 13 33.97 -25.63 11.56
C GLU A 13 34.45 -26.41 12.79
N SER A 14 33.56 -26.69 13.73
CA SER A 14 33.76 -27.68 14.78
C SER A 14 32.85 -28.87 14.53
N SER A 15 33.48 -29.99 14.20
CA SER A 15 32.90 -31.32 14.03
C SER A 15 32.57 -31.93 15.39
N HIS A 16 31.29 -32.25 15.61
CA HIS A 16 30.85 -33.18 16.65
C HIS A 16 30.22 -34.40 15.97
N GLU A 17 30.94 -35.52 16.02
CA GLU A 17 30.41 -36.84 15.72
C GLU A 17 29.40 -37.26 16.80
N SER A 18 28.28 -37.86 16.39
CA SER A 18 27.50 -38.76 17.22
C SER A 18 26.75 -39.76 16.34
N SER A 19 26.81 -40.99 16.82
CA SER A 19 26.53 -42.27 16.17
C SER A 19 25.12 -42.45 15.60
N ASP A 20 25.14 -43.17 14.48
CA ASP A 20 24.04 -43.83 13.78
C ASP A 20 23.21 -44.73 14.73
N SER A 21 21.88 -44.61 14.65
CA SER A 21 20.94 -45.58 15.21
C SER A 21 19.67 -45.53 14.38
N LEU A 22 19.53 -46.56 13.56
CA LEU A 22 18.33 -46.88 12.78
C LEU A 22 17.19 -47.26 13.73
N ASP A 23 16.06 -46.55 13.66
CA ASP A 23 14.77 -47.13 14.02
C ASP A 23 13.64 -46.54 13.17
N SER A 24 12.74 -47.44 12.78
CA SER A 24 11.67 -47.24 11.82
C SER A 24 10.41 -46.72 12.52
N GLY A 25 9.77 -45.70 11.95
CA GLY A 25 8.51 -45.21 12.49
C GLY A 25 7.98 -44.03 11.69
N ASP A 26 7.36 -44.32 10.55
CA ASP A 26 6.55 -43.37 9.80
C ASP A 26 5.36 -42.92 10.68
N SER A 27 5.35 -41.64 11.04
CA SER A 27 4.22 -41.00 11.71
C SER A 27 4.18 -39.54 11.26
N PRO A 28 3.07 -39.06 10.67
CA PRO A 28 3.00 -37.72 10.15
C PRO A 28 2.90 -36.75 11.33
N LYS A 29 4.04 -36.16 11.73
CA LYS A 29 4.05 -35.02 12.65
C LYS A 29 3.36 -33.86 11.93
N SER A 30 2.06 -33.70 12.17
CA SER A 30 1.31 -32.53 11.74
C SER A 30 2.05 -31.30 12.28
N LYS A 31 2.70 -30.56 11.38
CA LYS A 31 3.39 -29.33 11.74
C LYS A 31 2.30 -28.37 12.23
N LEU A 32 2.22 -28.15 13.54
CA LEU A 32 1.38 -27.12 14.11
C LEU A 32 1.65 -25.81 13.36
N PRO A 33 0.60 -25.08 12.92
CA PRO A 33 0.80 -23.88 12.13
C PRO A 33 1.64 -22.90 12.93
N ARG A 34 2.78 -22.50 12.36
CA ARG A 34 3.67 -21.50 12.97
C ARG A 34 2.90 -20.19 13.05
N ARG A 35 2.51 -19.78 14.26
CA ARG A 35 1.76 -18.54 14.48
C ARG A 35 2.73 -17.38 14.58
N VAL A 36 2.60 -16.40 13.69
CA VAL A 36 3.35 -15.13 13.77
C VAL A 36 2.89 -14.39 15.02
N ARG A 37 3.84 -13.96 15.86
CA ARG A 37 3.59 -13.11 17.04
C ARG A 37 4.36 -11.82 16.86
N PHE A 38 3.67 -10.69 17.01
CA PHE A 38 4.28 -9.38 17.03
C PHE A 38 4.59 -9.00 18.48
N TYR A 39 5.81 -8.57 18.75
CA TYR A 39 6.28 -8.24 20.11
C TYR A 39 6.45 -6.72 20.30
N GLU A 40 7.00 -6.06 19.29
CA GLU A 40 7.32 -4.64 19.34
C GLU A 40 7.07 -3.98 17.98
N ARG A 41 6.66 -2.71 17.99
CA ARG A 41 6.56 -1.83 16.84
C ARG A 41 7.57 -0.70 17.01
N THR A 42 8.48 -0.55 16.06
CA THR A 42 9.37 0.62 15.99
C THR A 42 8.82 1.62 14.97
N VAL A 43 8.63 2.88 15.38
CA VAL A 43 8.16 3.98 14.54
C VAL A 43 9.33 4.92 14.26
N PHE A 44 9.59 5.21 12.99
CA PHE A 44 10.63 6.14 12.56
C PHE A 44 10.00 7.43 12.04
N HIS A 45 10.36 8.56 12.63
CA HIS A 45 9.85 9.86 12.23
C HIS A 45 10.83 10.55 11.29
N PHE A 46 10.38 10.84 10.08
CA PHE A 46 11.18 11.55 9.08
C PHE A 46 10.57 12.93 8.83
N PRO A 47 11.35 14.01 8.95
CA PRO A 47 10.86 15.34 8.60
C PRO A 47 10.43 15.39 7.13
N ARG A 48 9.36 16.14 6.85
CA ARG A 48 8.89 16.33 5.48
C ARG A 48 9.84 17.21 4.68
N THR A 49 9.96 16.90 3.41
CA THR A 49 10.70 17.70 2.43
C THR A 49 9.91 17.80 1.15
N GLN A 50 10.25 18.76 0.30
CA GLN A 50 9.80 18.70 -1.08
C GLN A 50 10.50 17.53 -1.79
N GLY A 51 9.77 16.71 -2.54
CA GLY A 51 10.28 15.43 -3.05
C GLY A 51 9.99 15.21 -4.54
N SER A 52 10.97 14.76 -5.33
CA SER A 52 10.79 14.53 -6.76
C SER A 52 10.25 13.14 -7.12
N SER A 53 10.04 12.26 -6.13
CA SER A 53 9.71 10.85 -6.37
C SER A 53 8.25 10.57 -6.66
N CYS A 54 7.36 11.54 -6.44
CA CYS A 54 5.91 11.34 -6.53
C CYS A 54 5.28 12.40 -7.43
N VAL A 55 4.33 12.01 -8.27
CA VAL A 55 3.54 12.93 -9.10
C VAL A 55 2.11 12.92 -8.57
N PRO A 56 1.66 13.97 -7.85
CA PRO A 56 0.31 14.02 -7.33
C PRO A 56 -0.66 14.19 -8.50
N SER A 57 -1.89 13.68 -8.36
CA SER A 57 -2.94 13.86 -9.37
C SER A 57 -3.19 15.34 -9.67
N ASN A 58 -3.13 16.18 -8.63
CA ASN A 58 -3.33 17.63 -8.69
C ASN A 58 -2.18 18.40 -8.01
N GLY A 59 -1.77 19.52 -8.61
CA GLY A 59 -0.79 20.46 -8.05
C GLY A 59 0.68 20.04 -8.23
N GLY A 60 1.57 20.72 -7.52
CA GLY A 60 3.03 20.61 -7.73
C GLY A 60 3.92 20.65 -6.48
N TYR A 61 3.32 20.67 -5.28
CA TYR A 61 4.06 20.67 -4.01
C TYR A 61 4.02 19.27 -3.42
N THR A 62 4.89 18.41 -3.92
CA THR A 62 5.05 17.03 -3.48
C THR A 62 5.49 16.95 -2.02
N LEU A 63 4.99 15.96 -1.29
CA LEU A 63 5.39 15.68 0.08
C LEU A 63 6.34 14.49 0.10
N GLY A 64 7.63 14.77 0.23
CA GLY A 64 8.70 13.80 0.46
C GLY A 64 9.10 13.69 1.92
N MET A 65 10.09 12.83 2.17
CA MET A 65 10.69 12.57 3.49
C MET A 65 12.21 12.72 3.40
N LYS A 66 12.85 13.22 4.46
CA LYS A 66 14.33 13.23 4.54
C LYS A 66 14.88 11.81 4.50
N ARG A 67 16.14 11.67 4.07
CA ARG A 67 16.86 10.38 4.07
C ARG A 67 17.20 9.86 5.46
N LYS A 68 17.21 10.73 6.47
CA LYS A 68 17.52 10.39 7.87
C LYS A 68 16.31 10.72 8.74
N HIS A 69 15.95 9.79 9.62
CA HIS A 69 14.94 10.03 10.65
C HIS A 69 15.50 11.02 11.68
N SER A 70 14.61 11.79 12.29
CA SER A 70 14.94 12.69 13.41
C SER A 70 14.68 12.04 14.76
N PHE A 71 13.81 11.05 14.80
CA PHE A 71 13.33 10.44 16.03
C PHE A 71 12.85 9.00 15.78
N VAL A 72 12.98 8.16 16.80
CA VAL A 72 12.63 6.73 16.77
C VAL A 72 11.92 6.39 18.08
N GLU A 73 10.76 5.76 17.97
CA GLU A 73 9.97 5.26 19.10
C GLU A 73 9.81 3.75 19.00
N SER A 74 9.72 3.07 20.14
CA SER A 74 9.56 1.63 20.23
C SER A 74 8.43 1.32 21.20
N PHE A 75 7.40 0.63 20.71
CA PHE A 75 6.19 0.30 21.46
C PHE A 75 6.07 -1.22 21.59
N LYS A 76 5.93 -1.74 22.81
CA LYS A 76 5.66 -3.17 23.00
C LYS A 76 4.16 -3.40 22.93
N PHE A 77 3.74 -4.48 22.28
CA PHE A 77 2.31 -4.82 22.18
C PHE A 77 1.72 -5.32 23.52
N THR A 78 2.50 -5.36 24.60
CA THR A 78 2.06 -5.70 25.96
C THR A 78 1.40 -4.56 26.70
N ASP A 79 1.51 -3.34 26.16
CA ASP A 79 0.85 -2.16 26.68
C ASP A 79 -0.58 -2.17 26.09
N TYR A 80 -1.49 -2.81 26.81
CA TYR A 80 -2.91 -2.96 26.48
C TYR A 80 -3.50 -1.64 25.98
N ASP A 81 -4.08 -1.67 24.78
CA ASP A 81 -5.18 -0.87 24.20
C ASP A 81 -5.32 0.67 24.43
N GLU A 82 -4.69 1.28 25.42
CA GLU A 82 -4.93 2.68 25.82
C GLU A 82 -4.38 3.68 24.79
N ASN A 83 -3.28 3.35 24.10
CA ASN A 83 -2.75 4.19 23.03
C ASN A 83 -3.53 4.08 21.71
N LEU A 84 -4.32 3.01 21.52
CA LEU A 84 -5.23 2.94 20.38
C LEU A 84 -6.41 3.88 20.61
N GLU A 85 -6.92 3.94 21.85
CA GLU A 85 -8.00 4.83 22.28
C GLU A 85 -7.64 6.33 22.22
N LEU A 86 -6.39 6.71 22.54
CA LEU A 86 -5.94 8.10 22.49
C LEU A 86 -5.94 8.72 21.07
N CYS A 87 -5.90 7.91 20.02
CA CYS A 87 -5.99 8.39 18.63
C CYS A 87 -7.43 8.68 18.18
N PHE A 88 -8.44 8.26 18.96
CA PHE A 88 -9.87 8.46 18.67
C PHE A 88 -10.53 9.56 19.52
N GLN A 89 -9.86 10.08 20.55
CA GLN A 89 -10.48 10.98 21.53
C GLN A 89 -10.24 12.47 21.27
N SER A 90 -9.48 12.86 20.25
CA SER A 90 -9.37 14.28 19.86
C SER A 90 -10.37 14.60 18.75
N GLU A 91 -11.62 14.84 19.12
CA GLU A 91 -12.57 15.78 18.47
C GLU A 91 -13.94 15.68 19.15
N SER A 92 -14.07 16.33 20.30
CA SER A 92 -15.32 16.92 20.74
C SER A 92 -15.20 18.42 20.50
N ASP A 93 -15.83 18.93 19.43
CA ASP A 93 -16.53 20.22 19.44
C ASP A 93 -17.38 20.31 18.17
N GLU A 94 -18.58 20.84 18.37
CA GLU A 94 -19.75 20.83 17.50
C GLU A 94 -19.49 21.49 16.14
N ASP A 95 -19.57 20.72 15.05
CA ASP A 95 -19.97 21.11 13.68
C ASP A 95 -20.06 19.81 12.82
N GLU A 96 -21.18 19.07 12.90
CA GLU A 96 -21.41 17.86 12.08
C GLU A 96 -21.70 18.21 10.60
N GLU A 97 -20.64 18.48 9.84
CA GLU A 97 -20.61 18.25 8.39
C GLU A 97 -19.62 17.12 8.08
N ASP A 98 -20.12 15.86 8.04
CA ASP A 98 -19.46 14.64 7.51
C ASP A 98 -17.94 14.73 7.19
N ASP A 99 -17.09 14.95 8.20
CA ASP A 99 -15.61 15.00 8.05
C ASP A 99 -15.01 13.64 7.61
N ASP A 100 -15.85 12.61 7.64
CA ASP A 100 -15.57 11.24 7.26
C ASP A 100 -15.32 11.07 5.74
N ASP A 101 -15.83 11.99 4.92
CA ASP A 101 -15.64 11.97 3.45
C ASP A 101 -14.20 12.35 3.04
N HIS A 102 -13.37 12.86 3.96
CA HIS A 102 -12.09 13.47 3.62
C HIS A 102 -10.84 12.66 3.99
N SER A 103 -10.97 11.59 4.78
CA SER A 103 -9.85 10.80 5.32
C SER A 103 -8.94 10.13 4.28
N PHE A 104 -9.38 10.02 3.02
CA PHE A 104 -8.58 9.49 1.91
C PHE A 104 -8.58 10.38 0.67
N LEU A 105 -9.10 11.62 0.79
CA LEU A 105 -9.04 12.53 -0.34
C LEU A 105 -7.61 13.02 -0.57
N PRO A 106 -7.24 13.27 -1.84
CA PRO A 106 -5.95 13.85 -2.14
C PRO A 106 -5.74 15.15 -1.37
N ILE A 107 -4.67 15.20 -0.57
CA ILE A 107 -4.32 16.40 0.24
C ILE A 107 -4.30 17.65 -0.65
N PRO A 108 -5.07 18.71 -0.36
CA PRO A 108 -5.10 19.92 -1.19
C PRO A 108 -3.73 20.61 -1.28
N GLN A 109 -3.47 21.31 -2.39
CA GLN A 109 -2.19 21.99 -2.62
C GLN A 109 -1.85 23.03 -1.53
N LYS A 110 -2.88 23.71 -0.99
CA LYS A 110 -2.74 24.65 0.13
C LYS A 110 -2.23 23.94 1.38
N THR A 111 -2.83 22.80 1.73
CA THR A 111 -2.45 21.97 2.87
C THR A 111 -1.05 21.38 2.70
N ARG A 112 -0.69 20.89 1.50
CA ARG A 112 0.69 20.42 1.23
C ARG A 112 1.72 21.52 1.47
N LYS A 113 1.43 22.76 1.06
CA LYS A 113 2.32 23.90 1.27
C LYS A 113 2.49 24.24 2.76
N ALA A 114 1.43 24.14 3.56
CA ALA A 114 1.49 24.33 5.01
C ALA A 114 2.39 23.25 5.65
N ILE A 115 2.15 21.98 5.37
CA ILE A 115 2.95 20.85 5.87
C ILE A 115 4.45 21.03 5.59
N LEU A 116 4.82 21.48 4.39
CA LEU A 116 6.22 21.74 4.05
C LEU A 116 6.81 22.89 4.86
N LYS A 117 6.07 24.00 5.02
CA LYS A 117 6.53 25.15 5.80
C LYS A 117 6.71 24.78 7.28
N ASP A 118 5.76 24.05 7.85
CA ASP A 118 5.79 23.61 9.24
C ASP A 118 6.96 22.65 9.51
N ALA A 119 7.33 21.83 8.51
CA ALA A 119 8.54 21.02 8.53
C ALA A 119 9.85 21.81 8.32
N GLY A 120 9.78 23.14 8.23
CA GLY A 120 10.93 24.03 8.10
C GLY A 120 11.41 24.26 6.66
N VAL A 121 10.63 23.88 5.64
CA VAL A 121 10.96 24.15 4.23
C VAL A 121 10.69 25.62 3.91
N LYS A 122 11.72 26.46 4.03
CA LYS A 122 11.61 27.92 3.83
C LYS A 122 11.42 28.31 2.37
N LYS A 123 12.03 27.57 1.43
CA LYS A 123 11.98 27.84 -0.01
C LYS A 123 11.41 26.61 -0.72
N ILE A 124 10.21 26.76 -1.28
CA ILE A 124 9.55 25.74 -2.07
C ILE A 124 9.85 26.01 -3.55
N ASN A 125 10.42 25.02 -4.23
CA ASN A 125 10.71 25.08 -5.65
C ASN A 125 9.40 25.08 -6.45
N LYS A 126 9.18 26.11 -7.25
CA LYS A 126 8.00 26.23 -8.11
C LYS A 126 8.15 25.44 -9.41
N GLN A 127 9.38 25.14 -9.84
CA GLN A 127 9.64 24.43 -11.09
C GLN A 127 9.05 23.01 -11.07
N GLU A 128 9.04 22.35 -9.90
CA GLU A 128 8.43 21.02 -9.75
C GLU A 128 6.95 21.00 -10.11
N ALA A 129 6.24 22.12 -9.95
CA ALA A 129 4.84 22.19 -10.35
C ALA A 129 4.65 22.11 -11.87
N SER A 130 5.57 22.72 -12.62
CA SER A 130 5.61 22.64 -14.08
C SER A 130 6.04 21.24 -14.52
N GLU A 131 7.07 20.66 -13.91
CA GLU A 131 7.52 19.30 -14.20
C GLU A 131 6.42 18.25 -13.92
N CYS A 132 5.71 18.36 -12.79
CA CYS A 132 4.57 17.49 -12.47
C CYS A 132 3.41 17.69 -13.45
N MET A 133 3.22 18.89 -14.00
CA MET A 133 2.25 19.13 -15.07
C MET A 133 2.67 18.40 -16.34
N GLU A 134 3.93 18.49 -16.72
CA GLU A 134 4.48 17.85 -17.91
C GLU A 134 4.41 16.31 -17.82
N ILE A 135 4.75 15.73 -16.67
CA ILE A 135 4.61 14.27 -16.46
C ILE A 135 3.14 13.85 -16.56
N ARG A 136 2.20 14.62 -15.99
CA ARG A 136 0.76 14.32 -16.12
C ARG A 136 0.29 14.41 -17.55
N TYR A 137 0.75 15.41 -18.31
CA TYR A 137 0.43 15.54 -19.73
C TYR A 137 1.00 14.36 -20.52
N SER A 138 2.27 14.00 -20.30
CA SER A 138 2.90 12.82 -20.92
C SER A 138 2.11 11.54 -20.64
N ARG A 139 1.61 11.35 -19.42
CA ARG A 139 0.74 10.21 -19.04
C ARG A 139 -0.64 10.22 -19.69
N GLN A 140 -1.08 11.32 -20.31
CA GLN A 140 -2.32 11.35 -21.09
C GLN A 140 -2.13 10.87 -22.53
N ILE A 141 -0.89 10.81 -22.98
CA ILE A 141 -0.51 10.41 -24.34
C ILE A 141 0.27 9.09 -24.35
N CYS A 142 0.52 8.50 -23.17
CA CYS A 142 1.04 7.16 -23.11
C CYS A 142 -0.08 6.15 -23.43
N GLY A 143 0.28 5.03 -24.05
CA GLY A 143 -0.68 3.99 -24.46
C GLY A 143 -0.59 3.65 -25.94
N CYS A 144 -1.48 2.77 -26.41
CA CYS A 144 -1.61 2.45 -27.82
C CYS A 144 -2.93 2.98 -28.40
N ASP A 145 -2.89 3.46 -29.64
CA ASP A 145 -4.06 3.94 -30.40
C ASP A 145 -4.87 2.80 -31.06
N CYS A 146 -4.55 1.55 -30.74
CA CYS A 146 -5.27 0.37 -31.21
C CYS A 146 -6.74 0.41 -30.73
N LYS A 147 -7.74 0.20 -31.60
CA LYS A 147 -9.18 0.33 -31.23
C LYS A 147 -9.88 -0.96 -30.80
N THR A 148 -9.31 -2.11 -31.14
CA THR A 148 -9.96 -3.41 -30.91
C THR A 148 -8.93 -4.42 -30.49
N PHE A 149 -7.97 -4.70 -31.36
CA PHE A 149 -6.86 -5.62 -31.10
C PHE A 149 -5.52 -4.91 -31.14
N CYS A 150 -4.58 -5.41 -30.35
CA CYS A 150 -3.17 -5.04 -30.42
C CYS A 150 -2.43 -6.12 -31.21
N ASP A 151 -1.82 -5.76 -32.33
CA ASP A 151 -0.87 -6.65 -33.00
C ASP A 151 0.51 -6.53 -32.32
N PRO A 152 1.13 -7.64 -31.87
CA PRO A 152 2.43 -7.62 -31.20
C PRO A 152 3.54 -6.89 -31.95
N ALA A 153 3.49 -6.89 -33.29
CA ALA A 153 4.52 -6.28 -34.14
C ALA A 153 4.33 -4.77 -34.38
N THR A 154 3.16 -4.21 -34.09
CA THR A 154 2.83 -2.81 -34.41
C THR A 154 2.33 -2.00 -33.21
N CYS A 155 1.77 -2.66 -32.19
CA CYS A 155 1.28 -1.99 -31.00
C CYS A 155 2.43 -1.38 -30.19
N SER A 156 2.34 -0.08 -29.91
CA SER A 156 3.33 0.67 -29.11
C SER A 156 3.61 0.01 -27.76
N CYS A 157 2.58 -0.44 -27.03
CA CYS A 157 2.77 -1.10 -25.73
C CYS A 157 3.53 -2.42 -25.85
N SER A 158 3.20 -3.23 -26.86
CA SER A 158 3.89 -4.50 -27.13
C SER A 158 5.35 -4.28 -27.52
N LEU A 159 5.61 -3.33 -28.42
CA LEU A 159 6.97 -2.98 -28.86
C LEU A 159 7.85 -2.48 -27.72
N ASN A 160 7.25 -1.78 -26.74
CA ASN A 160 7.95 -1.31 -25.55
C ASN A 160 8.01 -2.35 -24.43
N GLY A 161 7.46 -3.56 -24.62
CA GLY A 161 7.50 -4.62 -23.62
C GLY A 161 6.71 -4.31 -22.35
N ILE A 162 5.64 -3.52 -22.45
CA ILE A 162 4.75 -3.18 -21.32
C ILE A 162 3.33 -3.67 -21.55
N ASN A 163 2.57 -3.85 -20.47
CA ASN A 163 1.16 -4.18 -20.53
C ASN A 163 0.34 -3.01 -21.14
N CYS A 164 -0.77 -3.35 -21.80
CA CYS A 164 -1.76 -2.34 -22.18
C CYS A 164 -2.53 -1.92 -20.94
N GLN A 165 -2.43 -0.66 -20.55
CA GLN A 165 -3.19 -0.09 -19.43
C GLN A 165 -4.48 0.58 -19.95
N VAL A 166 -5.62 0.27 -19.34
CA VAL A 166 -6.91 0.91 -19.61
C VAL A 166 -7.53 1.37 -18.30
N ASP A 167 -7.51 2.67 -18.05
CA ASP A 167 -8.06 3.29 -16.84
C ASP A 167 -9.55 3.62 -17.00
N ARG A 168 -9.94 4.02 -18.21
CA ARG A 168 -11.32 4.31 -18.63
C ARG A 168 -11.46 4.00 -20.12
N ASP A 169 -12.68 4.05 -20.64
CA ASP A 169 -12.94 3.72 -22.03
C ASP A 169 -11.98 4.44 -22.99
N SER A 170 -11.24 3.63 -23.74
CA SER A 170 -10.24 4.06 -24.72
C SER A 170 -9.10 4.95 -24.19
N PHE A 171 -8.74 4.83 -22.92
CA PHE A 171 -7.65 5.60 -22.33
C PHE A 171 -6.95 4.83 -21.19
N PRO A 172 -5.61 4.79 -21.11
CA PRO A 172 -4.65 5.25 -22.11
C PRO A 172 -4.60 4.39 -23.38
N CYS A 173 -5.03 3.12 -23.32
CA CYS A 173 -5.11 2.25 -24.48
C CYS A 173 -6.55 2.10 -25.02
N GLY A 174 -6.71 2.12 -26.35
CA GLY A 174 -7.99 1.90 -27.03
C GLY A 174 -8.44 0.43 -27.17
N CYS A 175 -7.56 -0.52 -26.87
CA CYS A 175 -7.82 -1.94 -27.14
C CYS A 175 -8.84 -2.53 -26.17
N THR A 176 -9.68 -3.44 -26.68
CA THR A 176 -10.73 -4.08 -25.87
C THR A 176 -10.17 -5.25 -25.07
N ARG A 177 -10.87 -5.62 -23.99
CA ARG A 177 -10.46 -6.72 -23.11
C ARG A 177 -10.33 -8.04 -23.85
N ASP A 178 -11.28 -8.33 -24.74
CA ASP A 178 -11.40 -9.65 -25.35
C ASP A 178 -10.54 -9.81 -26.61
N ALA A 179 -10.07 -8.71 -27.21
CA ALA A 179 -9.31 -8.74 -28.46
C ALA A 179 -7.87 -8.21 -28.34
N CYS A 180 -7.45 -7.68 -27.18
CA CYS A 180 -6.07 -7.29 -26.98
C CYS A 180 -5.14 -8.52 -27.03
N ARG A 181 -4.22 -8.55 -28.00
CA ARG A 181 -3.20 -9.60 -28.14
C ARG A 181 -1.81 -9.12 -27.76
N ASN A 182 -1.72 -8.13 -26.87
CA ASN A 182 -0.42 -7.75 -26.31
C ASN A 182 0.11 -8.93 -25.47
N PRO A 183 1.29 -9.50 -25.80
CA PRO A 183 1.85 -10.63 -25.05
C PRO A 183 2.17 -10.28 -23.59
N GLN A 184 2.38 -9.00 -23.27
CA GLN A 184 2.62 -8.52 -21.91
C GLN A 184 1.33 -8.38 -21.09
N GLY A 185 0.18 -8.63 -21.72
CA GLY A 185 -1.12 -8.57 -21.09
C GLY A 185 -1.79 -7.20 -21.17
N ARG A 186 -3.01 -7.16 -20.61
CA ARG A 186 -3.86 -5.99 -20.51
C ARG A 186 -4.34 -5.85 -19.07
N HIS A 187 -4.18 -4.67 -18.51
CA HIS A 187 -4.68 -4.32 -17.20
C HIS A 187 -5.79 -3.27 -17.36
N GLU A 188 -6.91 -3.51 -16.69
CA GLU A 188 -8.06 -2.62 -16.68
C GLU A 188 -8.35 -2.18 -15.26
N TYR A 189 -8.55 -0.88 -15.07
CA TYR A 189 -8.89 -0.32 -13.77
C TYR A 189 -10.29 -0.81 -13.33
N ASP A 190 -10.36 -1.45 -12.17
CA ASP A 190 -11.62 -1.92 -11.58
C ASP A 190 -12.09 -0.96 -10.46
N PRO A 191 -13.05 -0.06 -10.74
CA PRO A 191 -13.54 0.89 -9.74
C PRO A 191 -14.29 0.21 -8.59
N ILE A 192 -14.85 -0.99 -8.80
CA ILE A 192 -15.62 -1.71 -7.77
C ILE A 192 -14.68 -2.27 -6.72
N SER A 193 -13.60 -2.93 -7.15
CA SER A 193 -12.59 -3.46 -6.23
C SER A 193 -11.93 -2.35 -5.42
N VAL A 194 -11.65 -1.19 -6.02
CA VAL A 194 -11.09 -0.03 -5.32
C VAL A 194 -12.07 0.53 -4.30
N ARG A 195 -13.35 0.68 -4.67
CA ARG A 195 -14.39 1.16 -3.75
C ARG A 195 -14.58 0.22 -2.56
N ARG A 196 -14.62 -1.10 -2.80
CA ARG A 196 -14.70 -2.10 -1.73
C ARG A 196 -13.52 -1.98 -0.79
N HIS A 197 -12.30 -1.92 -1.34
CA HIS A 197 -11.09 -1.76 -0.53
C HIS A 197 -11.09 -0.48 0.31
N PHE A 198 -11.59 0.62 -0.24
CA PHE A 198 -11.76 1.87 0.50
C PHE A 198 -12.68 1.68 1.72
N ILE A 199 -13.88 1.12 1.53
CA ILE A 199 -14.83 0.86 2.62
C ILE A 199 -14.21 -0.07 3.67
N ASP A 200 -13.59 -1.17 3.24
CA ASP A 200 -12.95 -2.13 4.15
C ASP A 200 -11.85 -1.47 4.99
N THR A 201 -11.06 -0.59 4.37
CA THR A 201 -9.95 0.11 5.04
C THR A 201 -10.48 1.09 6.06
N VAL A 202 -11.49 1.87 5.69
CA VAL A 202 -12.17 2.83 6.57
C VAL A 202 -12.75 2.12 7.80
N LEU A 203 -13.51 1.04 7.59
CA LEU A 203 -14.10 0.27 8.69
C LEU A 203 -13.05 -0.35 9.59
N LYS A 204 -11.98 -0.91 9.01
CA LYS A 204 -10.85 -1.46 9.76
C LYS A 204 -10.16 -0.40 10.62
N LEU A 205 -9.99 0.82 10.11
CA LEU A 205 -9.42 1.92 10.90
C LEU A 205 -10.34 2.33 12.05
N ARG A 206 -11.67 2.25 11.90
CA ARG A 206 -12.64 2.50 12.99
C ARG A 206 -12.82 1.35 13.98
N GLY A 207 -12.06 0.27 13.84
CA GLY A 207 -12.23 -0.94 14.65
C GLY A 207 -13.52 -1.73 14.35
N GLN A 208 -14.22 -1.42 13.26
CA GLN A 208 -15.44 -2.12 12.82
C GLN A 208 -15.09 -3.22 11.82
N LYS A 209 -15.79 -4.36 11.87
CA LYS A 209 -15.65 -5.44 10.86
C LYS A 209 -16.80 -5.38 9.86
N TYR A 210 -16.46 -5.42 8.57
CA TYR A 210 -17.45 -5.53 7.49
C TYR A 210 -17.89 -6.98 7.29
N ILE A 211 -19.20 -7.21 7.19
CA ILE A 211 -19.79 -8.50 6.82
C ILE A 211 -20.61 -8.26 5.54
N TRP A 212 -20.11 -8.68 4.38
CA TRP A 212 -20.89 -8.66 3.14
C TRP A 212 -21.37 -10.07 2.83
N GLY A 213 -22.70 -10.27 2.75
CA GLY A 213 -23.27 -11.40 2.03
C GLY A 213 -24.08 -12.44 2.78
N ASP A 214 -24.75 -12.14 3.89
CA ASP A 214 -25.85 -13.01 4.35
C ASP A 214 -27.20 -12.42 3.92
N GLN A 215 -27.81 -13.10 2.96
CA GLN A 215 -29.21 -12.90 2.60
C GLN A 215 -30.05 -13.07 3.86
N ALA A 216 -30.60 -11.97 4.38
CA ALA A 216 -31.62 -11.99 5.39
C ALA A 216 -32.89 -12.61 4.79
N THR A 217 -33.02 -13.93 4.88
CA THR A 217 -34.33 -14.58 4.83
C THR A 217 -35.06 -14.23 6.12
N ILE A 218 -36.14 -13.49 5.92
CA ILE A 218 -37.19 -13.20 6.89
C ILE A 218 -37.72 -14.55 7.40
N ASP A 219 -37.62 -14.82 8.71
CA ASP A 219 -38.74 -15.29 9.51
C ASP A 219 -38.39 -15.45 11.01
N GLY A 220 -39.20 -14.78 11.82
CA GLY A 220 -39.72 -15.21 13.13
C GLY A 220 -38.83 -15.90 14.18
N SER A 221 -38.78 -15.24 15.35
CA SER A 221 -38.76 -15.84 16.69
C SER A 221 -37.41 -16.05 17.38
N THR A 222 -37.23 -15.29 18.46
CA THR A 222 -36.69 -15.68 19.77
C THR A 222 -35.51 -16.66 19.82
N LYS A 223 -34.33 -16.19 20.23
CA LYS A 223 -33.66 -16.54 21.51
C LYS A 223 -32.22 -16.02 21.53
N GLN A 224 -31.82 -15.58 22.73
CA GLN A 224 -30.41 -15.44 23.12
C GLN A 224 -29.61 -16.68 22.74
N SER A 225 -28.39 -16.51 22.23
CA SER A 225 -27.20 -17.19 22.71
C SER A 225 -26.01 -16.92 21.79
N VAL A 226 -24.88 -16.63 22.45
CA VAL A 226 -23.47 -16.82 22.07
C VAL A 226 -23.13 -17.04 20.60
N ILE A 227 -22.23 -16.19 20.07
CA ILE A 227 -21.38 -16.57 18.93
C ILE A 227 -19.93 -16.16 19.24
N SER A 228 -19.15 -17.20 19.53
CA SER A 228 -17.68 -17.26 19.49
C SER A 228 -17.22 -17.54 18.06
N PHE A 229 -16.10 -16.97 17.59
CA PHE A 229 -15.15 -17.50 16.58
C PHE A 229 -13.88 -16.63 16.66
N ALA A 230 -12.63 -17.06 16.87
CA ALA A 230 -11.86 -18.27 16.55
C ALA A 230 -11.52 -18.46 15.05
N VAL A 231 -10.25 -18.08 14.73
CA VAL A 231 -9.31 -18.61 13.71
C VAL A 231 -9.56 -18.15 12.26
N SER A 232 -8.58 -17.66 11.49
CA SER A 232 -7.14 -18.02 11.40
C SER A 232 -6.17 -16.85 11.43
#